data_AF-A0A820ITY5-F1
#
_entry.id   AF-A0A820ITY5-F1
#
_cell.length_a   1.000
_cell.length_b   1.000
_cell.length_c   1.000
_cell.angle_alpha   90.00
_cell.angle_beta   90.00
_cell.angle_gamma   90.00
#
_symmetry.space_group_name_H-M   'P 1'
#
loop_
_entity.id
_entity.type
_entity.pdbx_description
1 polymer ?
#
loop_
_entity_poly.entity_id
_entity_poly.type
_entity_poly.pdbx_seq_one_letter_code
_entity_poly.pdbx_strand_id
1 'polypeptide(L)'
;MSNLPRNDALRLCRETEDIKTILELTNHVDPIVRQRALREICPCRVKDDIDAFWERVMEMIDDPADNVREQVSISLLPNLNNIDRFTKVLHTLCDGSPDHMEMKVLDALEKFNRDSNQY
;
A
#
# COMPACT_ATOMS: atom_id res chain seq x y z
N MET A 1 14.78 9.13 5.66
CA MET A 1 14.03 10.30 5.11
C MET A 1 12.77 10.69 5.89
N SER A 2 12.59 10.23 7.13
CA SER A 2 11.29 10.23 7.82
C SER A 2 10.78 11.61 8.25
N ASN A 3 11.65 12.63 8.31
CA ASN A 3 11.36 13.98 8.79
C ASN A 3 11.52 15.05 7.70
N LEU A 4 11.53 14.66 6.42
CA LEU A 4 11.50 15.64 5.34
C LEU A 4 10.23 16.50 5.46
N PRO A 5 10.28 17.79 5.07
CA PRO A 5 9.06 18.58 4.97
C PRO A 5 8.08 17.86 4.03
N ARG A 6 6.81 17.77 4.45
CA ARG A 6 5.76 17.03 3.73
C ARG A 6 5.77 17.27 2.22
N ASN A 7 5.84 18.52 1.79
CA ASN A 7 5.80 18.87 0.37
C ASN A 7 7.03 18.38 -0.40
N ASP A 8 8.21 18.43 0.24
CA ASP A 8 9.44 17.91 -0.35
C ASP A 8 9.41 16.39 -0.44
N ALA A 9 8.92 15.72 0.61
CA ALA A 9 8.73 14.27 0.60
C ALA A 9 7.74 13.83 -0.47
N LEU A 10 6.61 14.53 -0.62
CA LEU A 10 5.61 14.26 -1.66
C LEU A 10 6.15 14.50 -3.08
N ARG A 11 6.98 15.53 -3.26
CA ARG A 11 7.67 15.79 -4.52
C ARG A 11 8.67 14.67 -4.83
N LEU A 12 9.48 14.29 -3.84
CA LEU A 12 10.45 13.22 -3.97
C LEU A 12 9.77 11.89 -4.35
N CYS A 13 8.64 11.55 -3.70
CA CYS A 13 7.85 10.37 -4.09
C CYS A 13 7.42 10.38 -5.57
N ARG A 14 7.22 11.55 -6.19
CA ARG A 14 6.74 11.63 -7.59
C ARG A 14 7.86 11.57 -8.59
N GLU A 15 9.03 12.08 -8.23
CA GLU A 15 10.13 12.34 -9.15
C GLU A 15 11.23 11.28 -9.08
N THR A 16 11.35 10.58 -7.95
CA THR A 16 12.38 9.55 -7.80
C THR A 16 12.00 8.27 -8.53
N GLU A 17 12.97 7.70 -9.22
CA GLU A 17 12.91 6.32 -9.73
C GLU A 17 13.68 5.36 -8.81
N ASP A 18 14.36 5.88 -7.78
CA ASP A 18 15.08 5.05 -6.81
C ASP A 18 14.11 4.38 -5.84
N ILE A 19 13.98 3.08 -6.03
CA ILE A 19 13.19 2.17 -5.22
C ILE A 19 13.49 2.29 -3.72
N LYS A 20 14.77 2.40 -3.33
CA LYS A 20 15.17 2.46 -1.92
C LYS A 20 14.66 3.75 -1.27
N THR A 21 14.77 4.87 -1.98
CA THR A 21 14.19 6.14 -1.58
C THR A 21 12.68 6.04 -1.36
N ILE A 22 11.94 5.39 -2.26
CA ILE A 22 10.48 5.24 -2.11
C ILE A 22 10.15 4.37 -0.88
N LEU A 23 10.88 3.28 -0.66
CA LEU A 23 10.74 2.45 0.54
C LEU A 23 10.99 3.24 1.82
N GLU A 24 12.03 4.07 1.88
CA GLU A 24 12.27 4.92 3.04
C GLU A 24 11.11 5.90 3.30
N LEU A 25 10.49 6.42 2.24
CA LEU A 25 9.34 7.34 2.35
C LEU A 25 8.07 6.65 2.87
N THR A 26 7.98 5.32 2.78
CA THR A 26 6.90 4.58 3.47
C THR A 26 7.04 4.62 4.99
N ASN A 27 8.20 5.02 5.55
CA ASN A 27 8.43 5.20 6.99
C ASN A 27 8.29 6.67 7.44
N HIS A 28 7.73 7.53 6.60
CA HIS A 28 7.59 8.95 6.90
C HIS A 28 6.59 9.23 8.02
N VAL A 29 6.83 10.26 8.83
CA VAL A 29 5.96 10.61 9.96
C VAL A 29 4.55 11.02 9.52
N ASP A 30 4.46 11.76 8.40
CA ASP A 30 3.19 12.16 7.79
C ASP A 30 2.53 10.97 7.04
N PRO A 31 1.31 10.54 7.43
CA PRO A 31 0.61 9.42 6.81
C PRO A 31 0.25 9.64 5.34
N ILE A 32 0.13 10.89 4.89
CA ILE A 32 -0.16 11.21 3.49
C ILE A 32 1.07 10.93 2.61
N VAL A 33 2.28 11.13 3.15
CA VAL A 33 3.52 10.74 2.47
C VAL A 33 3.61 9.22 2.37
N ARG A 34 3.32 8.51 3.47
CA ARG A 34 3.32 7.03 3.48
C ARG A 34 2.35 6.45 2.46
N GLN A 35 1.11 6.95 2.45
CA GLN A 35 0.09 6.56 1.47
C GLN A 35 0.54 6.81 0.02
N ARG A 36 1.19 7.96 -0.23
CA ARG A 36 1.69 8.32 -1.56
C ARG A 36 2.82 7.40 -2.01
N ALA A 37 3.75 7.07 -1.11
CA ALA A 37 4.89 6.18 -1.35
C ALA A 37 4.42 4.74 -1.66
N LEU A 38 3.43 4.25 -0.91
CA LEU A 38 2.79 2.95 -1.18
C LEU A 38 2.24 2.83 -2.60
N ARG A 39 1.67 3.91 -3.16
CA ARG A 39 1.18 3.91 -4.55
C ARG A 39 2.30 3.78 -5.58
N GLU A 40 3.50 4.23 -5.28
CA GLU A 40 4.64 4.16 -6.19
C GLU A 40 5.25 2.76 -6.22
N ILE A 41 5.21 2.03 -5.09
CA ILE A 41 5.66 0.63 -5.00
C ILE A 41 4.55 -0.39 -5.30
N CYS A 42 3.42 0.04 -5.88
CA CYS A 42 2.36 -0.89 -6.28
C CYS A 42 2.95 -1.96 -7.23
N PRO A 43 2.80 -3.26 -6.96
CA PRO A 43 3.22 -4.34 -7.86
C PRO A 43 2.67 -4.18 -9.27
N CYS A 44 1.46 -3.63 -9.40
CA CYS A 44 0.82 -3.27 -10.67
C CYS A 44 1.64 -2.29 -11.54
N ARG A 45 2.44 -1.43 -10.90
CA ARG A 45 3.25 -0.39 -11.53
C ARG A 45 4.71 -0.80 -11.70
N VAL A 46 5.23 -1.50 -10.70
CA VAL A 46 6.62 -1.95 -10.66
C VAL A 46 6.81 -3.18 -11.57
N LYS A 47 5.83 -4.09 -11.61
CA LYS A 47 5.83 -5.32 -12.43
C LYS A 47 7.10 -6.15 -12.25
N ASP A 48 7.64 -6.16 -11.05
CA ASP A 48 8.86 -6.87 -10.68
C ASP A 48 8.64 -7.54 -9.33
N ASP A 49 9.29 -8.69 -9.14
CA ASP A 49 9.20 -9.48 -7.92
C ASP A 49 10.24 -8.98 -6.92
N ILE A 50 9.83 -8.04 -6.07
CA ILE A 50 10.70 -7.40 -5.08
C ILE A 50 10.16 -7.72 -3.68
N ASP A 51 10.78 -8.70 -3.01
CA ASP A 51 10.40 -9.14 -1.66
C ASP A 51 10.23 -7.98 -0.67
N ALA A 52 11.15 -7.01 -0.70
CA ALA A 52 11.12 -5.85 0.17
C ALA A 52 9.85 -4.98 0.00
N PHE A 53 9.21 -5.02 -1.17
CA PHE A 53 7.93 -4.33 -1.40
C PHE A 53 6.79 -5.06 -0.73
N TRP A 54 6.76 -6.38 -0.89
CA TRP A 54 5.74 -7.22 -0.30
C TRP A 54 5.80 -7.19 1.22
N GLU A 55 6.98 -7.32 1.81
CA GLU A 55 7.17 -7.17 3.25
C GLU A 55 6.66 -5.83 3.73
N ARG A 56 7.01 -4.74 3.03
CA ARG A 56 6.57 -3.41 3.44
C ARG A 56 5.06 -3.20 3.28
N VAL A 57 4.46 -3.68 2.20
CA VAL A 57 3.00 -3.60 2.01
C VAL A 57 2.28 -4.37 3.11
N MET A 58 2.78 -5.54 3.49
CA MET A 58 2.20 -6.35 4.56
C MET A 58 2.33 -5.67 5.93
N GLU A 59 3.44 -4.99 6.23
CA GLU A 59 3.56 -4.19 7.45
C GLU A 59 2.54 -3.05 7.51
N MET A 60 2.19 -2.47 6.36
CA MET A 60 1.31 -1.28 6.28
C MET A 60 -0.17 -1.62 6.43
N ILE A 61 -0.52 -2.91 6.45
CA ILE A 61 -1.85 -3.41 6.86
C ILE A 61 -2.21 -2.91 8.26
N ASP A 62 -1.22 -2.85 9.15
CA ASP A 62 -1.38 -2.45 10.54
C ASP A 62 -0.98 -0.98 10.79
N ASP A 63 -0.94 -0.14 9.74
CA ASP A 63 -0.57 1.28 9.91
C ASP A 63 -1.59 2.02 10.79
N PRO A 64 -1.15 2.88 11.73
CA PRO A 64 -2.06 3.59 12.63
C PRO A 64 -3.02 4.54 11.90
N ALA A 65 -2.69 4.99 10.69
CA ALA A 65 -3.51 5.93 9.94
C ALA A 65 -4.46 5.23 8.95
N ASP A 66 -5.75 5.53 9.05
CA ASP A 66 -6.81 4.88 8.28
C ASP A 66 -6.60 5.02 6.77
N ASN A 67 -6.18 6.20 6.31
CA ASN A 67 -5.91 6.45 4.89
C ASN A 67 -4.76 5.58 4.33
N VAL A 68 -3.84 5.16 5.19
CA VAL A 68 -2.74 4.27 4.82
C VAL A 68 -3.24 2.83 4.74
N ARG A 69 -4.00 2.38 5.74
CA ARG A 69 -4.64 1.04 5.71
C ARG A 69 -5.56 0.91 4.51
N GLU A 70 -6.43 1.89 4.24
CA GLU A 70 -7.26 1.94 3.04
C GLU A 70 -6.46 1.76 1.74
N GLN A 71 -5.27 2.35 1.65
CA GLN A 71 -4.43 2.22 0.45
C GLN A 71 -3.93 0.80 0.22
N VAL A 72 -3.80 0.01 1.28
CA VAL A 72 -3.46 -1.42 1.23
C VAL A 72 -4.72 -2.28 1.05
N SER A 73 -5.89 -1.83 1.53
CA SER A 73 -7.06 -2.68 1.81
C SER A 73 -8.38 -2.37 1.08
N ILE A 74 -8.46 -1.45 0.10
CA ILE A 74 -9.65 -1.26 -0.77
C ILE A 74 -10.02 -2.50 -1.65
N SER A 75 -10.53 -3.54 -1.01
CA SER A 75 -11.59 -4.41 -1.50
C SER A 75 -12.68 -4.34 -0.42
N LEU A 76 -13.91 -3.95 -0.80
CA LEU A 76 -15.13 -3.96 0.05
C LEU A 76 -15.57 -2.68 0.81
N LEU A 77 -15.43 -1.47 0.26
CA LEU A 77 -16.33 -0.36 0.68
C LEU A 77 -17.62 -0.40 -0.16
N PRO A 78 -18.79 -0.72 0.41
CA PRO A 78 -20.03 -0.88 -0.36
C PRO A 78 -20.72 0.46 -0.69
N ASN A 79 -20.13 1.61 -0.36
CA ASN A 79 -20.82 2.90 -0.45
C ASN A 79 -19.93 4.08 -0.89
N LEU A 80 -19.14 3.89 -1.95
CA LEU A 80 -18.66 5.01 -2.74
C LEU A 80 -19.01 4.78 -4.21
N ASN A 81 -19.93 5.61 -4.70
CA ASN A 81 -20.15 5.84 -6.12
C ASN A 81 -18.81 6.17 -6.80
N ASN A 82 -18.14 5.17 -7.34
CA ASN A 82 -17.30 5.22 -8.52
C ASN A 82 -16.76 3.82 -8.79
N ILE A 83 -17.15 3.27 -9.93
CA ILE A 83 -16.81 1.98 -10.53
C ILE A 83 -15.28 1.79 -10.77
N ASP A 84 -14.44 2.72 -10.29
CA ASP A 84 -12.99 2.80 -10.54
C ASP A 84 -12.11 2.50 -9.30
N ARG A 85 -12.68 1.89 -8.24
CA ARG A 85 -11.93 1.51 -7.03
C ARG A 85 -11.93 0.02 -6.70
N PHE A 86 -12.86 -0.76 -7.26
CA PHE A 86 -12.95 -2.22 -7.05
C PHE A 86 -11.71 -2.98 -7.58
N THR A 87 -10.90 -2.32 -8.40
CA THR A 87 -9.76 -2.87 -9.13
C THR A 87 -8.43 -2.79 -8.36
N LYS A 88 -8.30 -1.98 -7.31
CA LYS A 88 -6.96 -1.63 -6.76
C LYS A 88 -6.34 -2.67 -5.82
N VAL A 89 -7.13 -3.40 -5.04
CA VAL A 89 -6.60 -4.37 -4.05
C VAL A 89 -6.56 -5.80 -4.54
N LEU A 90 -7.55 -6.23 -5.33
CA LEU A 90 -7.41 -7.50 -6.04
C LEU A 90 -6.21 -7.45 -6.99
N HIS A 91 -5.91 -6.30 -7.61
CA HIS A 91 -4.70 -6.18 -8.44
C HIS A 91 -3.41 -6.06 -7.62
N THR A 92 -3.41 -5.43 -6.44
CA THR A 92 -2.15 -5.29 -5.66
C THR A 92 -1.74 -6.61 -5.01
N LEU A 93 -2.70 -7.39 -4.50
CA LEU A 93 -2.40 -8.66 -3.83
C LEU A 93 -2.53 -9.88 -4.76
N CYS A 94 -3.36 -9.83 -5.80
CA CYS A 94 -3.59 -10.97 -6.70
C CYS A 94 -3.00 -10.78 -8.11
N ASP A 95 -2.75 -9.55 -8.60
CA ASP A 95 -2.01 -9.35 -9.86
C ASP A 95 -0.52 -9.17 -9.57
N GLY A 96 0.20 -10.29 -9.52
CA GLY A 96 1.66 -10.32 -9.50
C GLY A 96 2.29 -10.71 -8.15
N SER A 97 1.51 -11.18 -7.18
CA SER A 97 2.11 -11.82 -5.99
C SER A 97 2.84 -13.09 -6.40
N PRO A 98 4.06 -13.31 -5.90
CA PRO A 98 4.78 -14.57 -6.12
C PRO A 98 4.02 -15.72 -5.49
N ASP A 99 4.10 -16.91 -6.10
CA ASP A 99 3.40 -18.12 -5.60
C ASP A 99 3.65 -18.38 -4.10
N HIS A 100 4.84 -18.04 -3.61
CA HIS A 100 5.22 -18.25 -2.21
C HIS A 100 4.56 -17.28 -1.21
N MET A 101 3.90 -16.22 -1.69
CA MET A 101 3.19 -15.23 -0.86
C MET A 101 1.69 -15.53 -0.71
N GLU A 102 1.16 -16.54 -1.41
CA GLU A 102 -0.27 -16.88 -1.44
C GLU A 102 -0.89 -16.99 -0.03
N MET A 103 -0.23 -17.73 0.88
CA MET A 103 -0.72 -17.90 2.25
C MET A 103 -0.77 -16.59 3.04
N LYS A 104 0.19 -15.69 2.84
CA LYS A 104 0.19 -14.37 3.51
C LYS A 104 -0.90 -13.47 2.95
N VAL A 105 -1.17 -13.55 1.64
CA VAL A 105 -2.29 -12.85 1.01
C VAL A 105 -3.62 -13.34 1.59
N LEU A 106 -3.79 -14.65 1.75
CA LEU A 106 -4.99 -15.22 2.37
C LEU A 106 -5.16 -14.79 3.83
N ASP A 107 -4.10 -14.85 4.64
CA ASP A 107 -4.14 -14.41 6.05
C ASP A 107 -4.48 -12.92 6.17
N ALA A 108 -3.91 -12.08 5.30
CA ALA A 108 -4.24 -10.66 5.24
C ALA A 108 -5.73 -10.45 4.92
N LEU A 109 -6.26 -11.12 3.90
CA LEU A 109 -7.67 -11.05 3.53
C LEU A 109 -8.58 -11.52 4.67
N GLU A 110 -8.23 -12.58 5.38
CA GLU A 110 -8.98 -13.07 6.54
C GLU A 110 -8.98 -12.07 7.70
N LYS A 111 -7.83 -11.50 8.04
CA LYS A 111 -7.69 -10.49 9.10
C LYS A 111 -8.53 -9.26 8.79
N PHE A 112 -8.54 -8.80 7.53
CA PHE A 112 -9.37 -7.67 7.10
C PHE A 112 -10.87 -7.98 7.14
N ASN A 113 -11.29 -9.17 6.69
CA ASN A 113 -12.69 -9.56 6.71
C ASN A 113 -13.26 -9.63 8.14
N ARG A 114 -12.40 -9.77 9.16
CA ARG A 114 -12.76 -9.81 10.58
C ARG A 114 -12.56 -8.49 11.31
N ASP A 115 -12.04 -7.45 10.66
CA ASP A 115 -11.89 -6.12 11.28
C ASP A 115 -13.28 -5.49 11.47
N SER A 116 -13.57 -5.11 12.71
CA SER A 116 -14.85 -4.51 13.13
C SER A 116 -15.00 -3.03 12.76
N ASN A 117 -13.95 -2.37 12.27
CA ASN A 117 -14.01 -1.00 11.74
C ASN A 117 -14.48 -0.95 10.27
N GLN A 118 -15.60 -1.61 9.97
CA GLN A 118 -16.30 -1.47 8.69
C GLN A 118 -17.23 -0.25 8.76
N TYR A 119 -16.69 0.95 8.47
CA TYR A 119 -17.46 2.18 8.32
C TYR A 119 -17.37 2.73 6.90
#